data_AF-A0A7C3LB47-F1
#
_entry.id   AF-A0A7C3LB47-F1
#
_cell.length_a   1.000
_cell.length_b   1.000
_cell.length_c   1.000
_cell.angle_alpha   90.00
_cell.angle_beta   90.00
_cell.angle_gamma   90.00
#
_symmetry.space_group_name_H-M   'P 1'
#
loop_
_entity.id
_entity.type
_entity.pdbx_description
1 polymer ?
#
loop_
_entity_poly.entity_id
_entity_poly.type
_entity_poly.pdbx_seq_one_letter_code
_entity_poly.pdbx_strand_id
1 'polypeptide(L)'
;MKIPFQILGLNSDADDEAIKNAYLTGVKKYSPDQHPREFQRLRAAYEMIKTPEARLSFRLFAASLPDMDDLCDILAVAAPADKTGPRAGVMRKTLRENMKRRKLPVEKKDG
;
A
#
# COMPACT_ATOMS: atom_id res chain seq x y z
N MET A 1 4.47 -3.14 -3.20
CA MET A 1 4.72 -1.75 -2.77
C MET A 1 3.47 -0.89 -2.61
N LYS A 2 3.13 -0.56 -1.35
CA LYS A 2 2.23 0.55 -1.04
C LYS A 2 2.84 1.84 -1.56
N ILE A 3 1.99 2.66 -2.18
CA ILE A 3 2.40 3.97 -2.62
C ILE A 3 2.67 4.81 -1.36
N PRO A 4 3.90 5.32 -1.14
CA PRO A 4 4.27 6.06 0.07
C PRO A 4 3.37 7.27 0.32
N PHE A 5 2.92 7.93 -0.76
CA PHE A 5 1.93 9.00 -0.70
C PHE A 5 0.62 8.55 -0.04
N GLN A 6 0.09 7.37 -0.37
CA GLN A 6 -1.14 6.85 0.24
C GLN A 6 -0.97 6.51 1.73
N ILE A 7 0.20 6.02 2.15
CA ILE A 7 0.49 5.77 3.58
C ILE A 7 0.46 7.08 4.37
N LEU A 8 0.93 8.17 3.77
CA LEU A 8 0.89 9.51 4.37
C LEU A 8 -0.47 10.20 4.22
N GLY A 9 -1.44 9.59 3.50
CA GLY A 9 -2.74 10.19 3.21
C GLY A 9 -2.66 11.36 2.23
N LEU A 10 -1.64 11.38 1.38
CA LEU A 10 -1.36 12.44 0.42
C LEU A 10 -1.60 11.98 -1.02
N ASN A 11 -1.83 12.95 -1.91
CA ASN A 11 -1.84 12.72 -3.34
C ASN A 11 -0.40 12.57 -3.88
N SER A 12 -0.24 11.96 -5.05
CA SER A 12 1.06 11.80 -5.74
C SER A 12 1.72 13.12 -6.12
N ASP A 13 0.94 14.20 -6.19
CA ASP A 13 1.40 15.56 -6.51
C ASP A 13 1.70 16.40 -5.26
N ALA A 14 1.82 15.78 -4.08
CA ALA A 14 2.09 16.51 -2.84
C ALA A 14 3.52 17.06 -2.76
N ASP A 15 3.61 18.31 -2.31
CA ASP A 15 4.86 19.05 -2.13
C ASP A 15 5.63 18.60 -0.87
N ASP A 16 6.91 18.98 -0.77
CA ASP A 16 7.79 18.71 0.39
C ASP A 16 7.13 19.10 1.72
N GLU A 17 6.51 20.28 1.76
CA GLU A 17 5.87 20.79 2.97
C GLU A 17 4.66 19.94 3.35
N ALA A 18 3.86 19.51 2.37
CA ALA A 18 2.71 18.63 2.60
C ALA A 18 3.16 17.26 3.12
N ILE A 19 4.21 16.69 2.55
CA ILE A 19 4.83 15.42 2.98
C ILE A 19 5.33 15.52 4.42
N LYS A 20 6.05 16.60 4.74
CA LYS A 20 6.59 16.82 6.08
C LYS A 20 5.48 17.04 7.11
N ASN A 21 4.45 17.82 6.77
CA ASN A 21 3.30 18.06 7.65
C ASN A 21 2.49 16.79 7.89
N ALA A 22 2.26 15.98 6.85
CA ALA A 22 1.59 14.69 6.99
C ALA A 22 2.38 13.72 7.88
N TYR A 23 3.70 13.67 7.71
CA TYR A 23 4.56 12.87 8.58
C TYR A 23 4.47 13.34 10.04
N LEU A 24 4.62 14.63 10.33
CA LEU A 24 4.50 15.16 11.71
C LEU A 24 3.13 14.88 12.32
N THR A 25 2.06 15.02 11.53
CA THR A 25 0.70 14.71 11.97
C THR A 25 0.52 13.23 12.24
N GLY A 26 1.07 12.38 11.38
CA GLY A 26 1.06 10.93 11.56
C GLY A 26 1.87 10.48 12.79
N VAL A 27 3.03 11.09 13.05
CA VAL A 27 3.85 10.79 14.24
C VAL A 27 3.11 11.17 15.53
N LYS A 28 2.36 12.28 15.53
CA LYS A 28 1.50 12.67 16.67
C LYS A 28 0.32 11.71 16.87
N LYS A 29 -0.23 11.16 15.79
CA LYS A 29 -1.38 10.25 15.81
C LYS A 29 -0.98 8.81 16.17
N TYR A 30 0.18 8.38 15.71
CA TYR A 30 0.73 7.03 15.88
C TYR A 30 2.00 7.10 16.72
N SER A 31 1.82 7.19 18.04
CA SER A 31 2.95 7.18 18.97
C SER A 31 3.73 5.86 18.88
N PRO A 32 5.07 5.89 18.92
CA PRO A 32 5.90 4.70 18.80
C PRO A 32 5.63 3.67 19.91
N ASP A 33 5.19 4.12 21.09
CA ASP A 33 4.78 3.26 22.20
C ASP A 33 3.45 2.52 21.98
N GLN A 34 2.47 3.16 21.33
CA GLN A 34 1.13 2.57 21.16
C GLN A 34 1.01 1.78 19.85
N HIS A 35 1.64 2.25 18.78
CA HIS A 35 1.48 1.69 17.43
C HIS A 35 2.82 1.53 16.69
N PRO A 36 3.74 0.69 17.18
CA PRO A 36 5.08 0.55 16.61
C PRO A 36 5.09 0.10 15.15
N ARG A 37 4.16 -0.79 14.76
CA ARG A 37 4.02 -1.27 13.38
C ARG A 37 3.53 -0.20 12.42
N GLU A 38 2.62 0.66 12.86
CA GLU A 38 2.08 1.73 12.02
C GLU A 38 3.10 2.86 11.88
N PHE A 39 3.79 3.19 12.98
CA PHE A 39 4.89 4.14 12.98
C PHE A 39 6.02 3.72 12.04
N GLN A 40 6.43 2.44 12.04
CA GLN A 40 7.44 1.93 11.10
C GLN A 40 7.00 2.09 9.64
N ARG A 41 5.73 1.83 9.33
CA ARG A 41 5.19 2.01 7.97
C ARG A 41 5.18 3.47 7.56
N LEU A 42 4.74 4.36 8.46
CA LEU A 42 4.74 5.81 8.22
C LEU A 42 6.15 6.33 7.96
N ARG A 43 7.12 5.91 8.77
CA ARG A 43 8.52 6.28 8.61
C ARG A 43 9.12 5.74 7.31
N ALA A 44 8.88 4.47 6.98
CA ALA A 44 9.35 3.88 5.73
C ALA A 44 8.79 4.62 4.51
N ALA A 45 7.50 4.99 4.54
CA ALA A 45 6.87 5.77 3.48
C ALA A 45 7.51 7.16 3.34
N TYR A 46 7.75 7.86 4.45
CA TYR A 46 8.40 9.16 4.45
C TYR A 46 9.82 9.10 3.87
N GLU A 47 10.65 8.14 4.31
CA GLU A 47 12.03 8.01 3.81
C GLU A 47 12.09 7.73 2.29
N MET A 48 11.09 7.05 1.72
CA MET A 48 11.00 6.79 0.29
C MET A 48 10.72 8.03 -0.57
N ILE A 49 10.11 9.08 -0.01
CA ILE A 49 9.71 10.29 -0.76
C ILE A 49 10.21 11.59 -0.14
N LYS A 50 11.12 11.50 0.83
CA LYS A 50 11.64 12.66 1.56
C LYS A 50 12.30 13.67 0.64
N THR A 51 13.09 13.21 -0.33
CA THR A 51 13.84 14.07 -1.25
C THR A 51 13.16 14.18 -2.62
N PRO A 52 13.35 15.30 -3.34
CA PRO A 52 12.83 15.46 -4.69
C PRO A 52 13.39 14.41 -5.65
N GLU A 53 14.66 14.01 -5.49
CA GLU A 53 15.28 12.93 -6.27
C GLU A 53 14.60 11.58 -6.03
N ALA A 54 14.29 11.25 -4.77
CA ALA A 54 13.60 10.01 -4.43
C ALA A 54 12.16 10.01 -4.98
N ARG A 55 11.48 11.16 -5.00
CA ARG A 55 10.16 11.30 -5.64
C ARG A 55 10.22 11.15 -7.15
N LEU A 56 11.22 11.75 -7.79
CA LEU A 56 11.43 11.62 -9.22
C LEU A 56 11.70 10.16 -9.59
N SER A 57 12.60 9.51 -8.84
CA SER A 57 12.90 8.08 -8.99
C SER A 57 11.65 7.22 -8.76
N PHE A 58 10.85 7.52 -7.73
CA PHE A 58 9.61 6.83 -7.46
C PHE A 58 8.60 6.99 -8.61
N ARG A 59 8.42 8.21 -9.13
CA ARG A 59 7.53 8.47 -10.27
C ARG A 59 8.00 7.79 -11.55
N LEU A 60 9.29 7.76 -11.80
CA LEU A 60 9.87 7.24 -13.04
C LEU A 60 10.00 5.71 -13.03
N PHE A 61 10.31 5.13 -11.87
CA PHE A 61 10.71 3.72 -11.78
C PHE A 61 9.85 2.87 -10.83
N ALA A 62 9.13 3.46 -9.88
CA ALA A 62 8.33 2.70 -8.92
C ALA A 62 6.87 2.48 -9.34
N ALA A 63 6.50 2.86 -10.57
CA ALA A 63 5.22 2.49 -11.21
C ALA A 63 5.13 0.99 -11.56
N SER A 64 5.72 0.10 -10.74
CA SER A 64 5.44 -1.33 -10.77
C SER A 64 4.09 -1.58 -10.11
N LEU A 65 3.26 -2.44 -10.72
CA LEU A 65 1.95 -2.82 -10.19
C LEU A 65 2.04 -3.15 -8.68
N PRO A 66 1.13 -2.62 -7.83
CA PRO A 66 1.12 -2.91 -6.41
C PRO A 66 1.03 -4.42 -6.19
N ASP A 67 1.71 -4.90 -5.15
CA ASP A 67 1.65 -6.31 -4.79
C ASP A 67 0.33 -6.61 -4.05
N MET A 68 0.08 -7.90 -3.84
CA MET A 68 -1.19 -8.38 -3.30
C MET A 68 -1.47 -7.88 -1.88
N ASP A 69 -0.43 -7.65 -1.07
CA ASP A 69 -0.61 -7.17 0.28
C ASP A 69 -0.99 -5.69 0.28
N ASP A 70 -0.43 -4.91 -0.63
CA ASP A 70 -0.84 -3.52 -0.83
C ASP A 70 -2.26 -3.41 -1.35
N LEU A 71 -2.62 -4.23 -2.36
CA LEU A 71 -3.98 -4.25 -2.90
C LEU A 71 -5.00 -4.55 -1.81
N CYS A 72 -4.71 -5.54 -0.95
CA CYS A 72 -5.60 -5.87 0.15
C CYS A 72 -5.70 -4.76 1.21
N ASP A 73 -4.64 -3.99 1.42
CA ASP A 73 -4.66 -2.85 2.35
C ASP A 73 -5.38 -1.63 1.76
N ILE A 74 -5.19 -1.33 0.46
CA ILE A 74 -5.93 -0.29 -0.27
C ILE A 74 -7.44 -0.59 -0.20
N LEU A 75 -7.83 -1.83 -0.49
CA LEU A 75 -9.23 -2.26 -0.42
C LEU A 75 -9.78 -2.24 1.01
N ALA A 76 -8.97 -2.50 2.03
CA ALA A 76 -9.40 -2.42 3.42
C ALA A 76 -9.64 -0.98 3.90
N VAL A 77 -8.89 -0.01 3.37
CA VAL A 77 -9.07 1.43 3.66
C VAL A 77 -10.23 2.02 2.84
N ALA A 78 -10.40 1.57 1.60
CA ALA A 78 -11.48 2.02 0.72
C ALA A 78 -12.84 1.36 1.03
N ALA A 79 -12.87 0.28 1.82
CA ALA A 79 -14.10 -0.38 2.19
C ALA A 79 -14.90 0.49 3.17
N PRO A 80 -16.18 0.82 2.89
CA PRO A 80 -17.05 1.44 3.87
C PRO A 80 -17.17 0.51 5.09
N ALA A 81 -17.22 1.08 6.29
CA ALA A 81 -17.29 0.36 7.57
C ALA A 81 -18.60 -0.46 7.77
N ASP A 82 -19.41 -0.62 6.73
CA ASP A 82 -20.63 -1.42 6.78
C ASP A 82 -20.32 -2.92 6.58
N LYS A 83 -20.81 -3.71 7.53
CA LYS A 83 -20.31 -5.04 7.90
C LYS A 83 -20.89 -6.18 7.05
N THR A 84 -20.96 -6.02 5.74
CA THR A 84 -21.55 -7.04 4.85
C THR A 84 -20.60 -7.58 3.78
N GLY A 85 -19.34 -7.13 3.76
CA GLY A 85 -18.28 -7.71 2.92
C GLY A 85 -17.57 -8.88 3.58
N PRO A 86 -17.08 -9.90 2.83
CA PRO A 86 -16.23 -10.94 3.37
C PRO A 86 -15.02 -10.31 4.07
N ARG A 87 -14.79 -10.66 5.35
CA ARG A 87 -13.64 -10.15 6.13
C ARG A 87 -12.39 -10.19 5.27
N ALA A 88 -11.60 -9.10 5.26
CA ALA A 88 -10.40 -8.99 4.42
C ALA A 88 -9.44 -10.20 4.53
N GLY A 89 -9.42 -10.90 5.67
CA GLY A 89 -8.68 -12.16 5.84
C GLY A 89 -9.21 -13.34 5.01
N VAL A 90 -10.52 -13.45 4.81
CA VAL A 90 -11.15 -14.46 3.95
C VAL A 90 -10.83 -14.16 2.49
N MET A 91 -10.98 -12.90 2.07
CA MET A 91 -10.64 -12.45 0.71
C MET A 91 -9.15 -12.69 0.40
N ARG A 92 -8.26 -12.36 1.33
CA ARG A 92 -6.81 -12.64 1.24
C ARG A 92 -6.52 -14.13 1.03
N LYS A 93 -7.22 -15.01 1.75
CA LYS A 93 -7.05 -16.47 1.66
C LYS A 93 -7.52 -16.98 0.30
N THR A 94 -8.73 -16.61 -0.14
CA THR A 94 -9.31 -17.08 -1.41
C THR A 94 -8.54 -16.54 -2.63
N LEU A 95 -8.08 -15.29 -2.60
CA LEU A 95 -7.34 -14.69 -3.71
C LEU A 95 -5.94 -15.34 -3.86
N ARG A 96 -5.25 -15.59 -2.73
CA ARG A 96 -3.98 -16.34 -2.70
C ARG A 96 -4.14 -17.76 -3.24
N GLU A 97 -5.22 -18.43 -2.86
CA GLU A 97 -5.48 -19.81 -3.29
C GLU A 97 -5.78 -19.89 -4.80
N ASN A 98 -6.59 -18.97 -5.33
CA ASN A 98 -6.87 -18.90 -6.77
C ASN A 98 -5.65 -18.51 -7.61
N MET A 99 -4.77 -17.66 -7.08
CA MET A 99 -3.51 -17.32 -7.77
C MET A 99 -2.54 -18.51 -7.84
N LYS A 100 -2.49 -19.36 -6.82
CA LYS A 100 -1.71 -20.62 -6.88
C LYS A 100 -2.26 -21.57 -7.95
N ARG A 101 -3.58 -21.61 -8.11
CA ARG A 101 -4.26 -22.42 -9.14
C ARG A 101 -4.00 -21.94 -10.57
N ARG A 102 -3.72 -20.64 -10.78
CA ARG A 102 -3.39 -20.09 -12.12
C ARG A 102 -1.95 -20.37 -12.59
N LYS A 103 -1.07 -20.91 -11.75
CA LYS A 103 0.26 -21.38 -12.18
C LYS A 103 0.23 -22.90 -12.45
N LEU A 104 -0.40 -23.35 -13.55
CA LEU A 104 -0.07 -24.56 -14.32
C LEU A 104 -1.06 -24.71 -15.51
N PRO A 105 -0.65 -25.39 -16.59
CA PRO A 105 -0.37 -24.83 -17.91
C PRO A 105 -1.61 -24.50 -18.74
N VAL A 106 -1.45 -23.60 -19.71
CA VAL A 106 -2.33 -23.50 -20.88
C VAL A 106 -2.29 -24.86 -21.57
N GLU A 107 -3.36 -25.65 -21.41
CA GLU A 107 -3.57 -26.87 -22.16
C GLU A 107 -3.54 -26.48 -23.65
N LYS A 108 -2.50 -26.94 -24.36
CA LYS A 108 -2.48 -26.87 -25.82
C LYS A 108 -3.70 -27.62 -26.32
N LYS A 109 -4.62 -26.89 -26.92
CA LYS A 109 -5.64 -27.45 -27.78
C LYS A 109 -5.08 -27.46 -29.20
N ASP A 110 -5.47 -28.49 -29.95
CA ASP A 110 -5.33 -28.66 -31.40
C ASP A 110 -4.00 -29.32 -31.81
N GLY A 111 -3.95 -30.47 -32.48
CA GLY A 111 -4.95 -31.42 -32.97
C GLY A 111 -4.21 -32.60 -33.61
#